data_AF-A0A2S5M9B6-F1
#
_entry.id   AF-A0A2S5M9B6-F1
#
_cell.length_a   1.000
_cell.length_b   1.000
_cell.length_c   1.000
_cell.angle_alpha   90.00
_cell.angle_beta   90.00
_cell.angle_gamma   90.00
#
_symmetry.space_group_name_H-M   'P 1'
#
loop_
_entity.id
_entity.type
_entity.pdbx_description
1 polymer ?
#
loop_
_entity_poly.entity_id
_entity_poly.type
_entity_poly.pdbx_seq_one_letter_code
_entity_poly.pdbx_strand_id
1 'polypeptide(L)'
;MRLSALQVPAWILSLLLASFYSVATSFAAEVKDYEVLRYLYLHTPCGMASVKRLTGPPDVLRFHADCQNLTAFPDGATVVCTKLEDDRSCRVEKEPTNFHSLDLLRNKDQK
;
A
#
# COMPACT_ATOMS: atom_id res chain seq x y z
N MET A 1 15.93 -69.20 -1.76
CA MET A 1 15.77 -67.72 -1.84
C MET A 1 14.65 -67.32 -0.88
N ARG A 2 14.98 -66.77 0.28
CA ARG A 2 14.00 -66.21 1.24
C ARG A 2 14.18 -64.69 1.23
N LEU A 3 13.14 -63.96 0.81
CA LEU A 3 13.08 -62.51 0.94
C LEU A 3 12.76 -62.17 2.40
N SER A 4 13.73 -61.62 3.11
CA SER A 4 13.53 -61.06 4.44
C SER A 4 12.79 -59.73 4.32
N ALA A 5 11.60 -59.65 4.90
CA ALA A 5 10.84 -58.42 5.04
C ALA A 5 11.61 -57.45 5.95
N LEU A 6 11.98 -56.28 5.43
CA LEU A 6 12.49 -55.19 6.26
C LEU A 6 11.33 -54.64 7.08
N GLN A 7 11.35 -54.97 8.37
CA GLN A 7 10.40 -54.50 9.36
C GLN A 7 10.82 -53.08 9.74
N VAL A 8 10.28 -52.08 9.04
CA VAL A 8 10.53 -50.67 9.34
C VAL A 8 9.88 -50.36 10.70
N PRO A 9 10.66 -49.98 11.72
CA PRO A 9 10.12 -49.87 13.06
C PRO A 9 9.33 -48.56 13.23
N ALA A 10 8.19 -48.64 13.92
CA ALA A 10 7.11 -47.62 13.94
C ALA A 10 7.54 -46.20 14.36
N TRP A 11 8.61 -46.07 15.13
CA TRP A 11 9.24 -44.80 15.53
C TRP A 11 9.79 -43.97 14.36
N ILE A 12 10.16 -44.60 13.23
CA ILE A 12 10.62 -43.88 12.03
C ILE A 12 9.45 -43.09 11.38
N LEU A 13 8.23 -43.60 11.44
CA LEU A 13 7.04 -42.92 10.91
C LEU A 13 6.69 -41.66 11.73
N SER A 14 6.95 -41.68 13.03
CA SER A 14 6.61 -40.57 13.94
C SER A 14 7.56 -39.37 13.79
N LEU A 15 8.82 -39.61 13.41
CA LEU A 15 9.81 -38.55 13.15
C LEU A 15 9.55 -37.80 11.84
N LEU A 16 8.93 -38.43 10.84
CA LEU A 16 8.65 -37.80 9.54
C LEU A 16 7.40 -36.89 9.56
N LEU A 17 6.47 -37.08 10.51
CA LEU A 17 5.26 -36.27 10.65
C LEU A 17 5.48 -34.98 11.46
N ALA A 18 6.56 -34.87 12.22
CA ALA A 18 6.83 -33.72 13.08
C ALA A 18 7.51 -32.55 12.36
N SER A 19 7.97 -32.72 11.12
CA SER A 19 8.70 -31.70 10.35
C SER A 19 7.79 -30.71 9.61
N PHE A 20 6.47 -30.92 9.63
CA PHE A 20 5.48 -30.08 8.94
C PHE A 20 4.85 -29.00 9.85
N TYR A 21 5.56 -28.57 10.90
CA TYR A 21 5.22 -27.32 11.58
C TYR A 21 5.65 -26.15 10.67
N SER A 22 4.73 -25.76 9.79
CA SER A 22 4.81 -24.54 8.99
C SER A 22 5.14 -23.38 9.91
N VAL A 23 6.34 -22.82 9.75
CA VAL A 23 6.70 -21.52 10.29
C VAL A 23 5.79 -20.51 9.59
N ALA A 24 4.71 -20.12 10.25
CA ALA A 24 3.90 -18.99 9.86
C ALA A 24 4.78 -17.75 10.05
N THR A 25 5.51 -17.36 9.00
CA THR A 25 6.17 -16.06 8.97
C THR A 25 5.09 -15.01 8.97
N SER A 26 4.96 -14.28 10.09
CA SER A 26 4.18 -13.06 10.17
C SER A 26 4.82 -12.03 9.23
N PHE A 27 4.47 -12.08 7.95
CA PHE A 27 4.64 -10.94 7.07
C PHE A 27 3.79 -9.83 7.69
N ALA A 28 4.45 -8.84 8.30
CA ALA A 28 3.79 -7.61 8.71
C ALA A 28 3.09 -7.06 7.46
N ALA A 29 1.76 -7.11 7.46
CA ALA A 29 0.95 -6.49 6.44
C ALA A 29 1.20 -4.99 6.60
N GLU A 30 2.00 -4.43 5.71
CA GLU A 30 2.30 -3.00 5.69
C GLU A 30 1.73 -2.42 4.41
N VAL A 31 1.05 -1.26 4.49
CA VAL A 31 0.45 -0.57 3.35
C VAL A 31 1.51 -0.39 2.28
N LYS A 32 1.16 -0.86 1.09
CA LYS A 32 2.04 -0.88 -0.07
C LYS A 32 1.82 0.36 -0.94
N ASP A 33 2.84 0.73 -1.70
CA ASP A 33 2.80 1.90 -2.58
C ASP A 33 1.63 1.84 -3.57
N TYR A 34 1.28 0.65 -4.08
CA TYR A 34 0.15 0.50 -5.01
C TYR A 34 -1.21 0.82 -4.37
N GLU A 35 -1.34 0.65 -3.06
CA GLU A 35 -2.58 0.95 -2.32
C GLU A 35 -2.74 2.46 -2.15
N VAL A 36 -1.64 3.16 -1.89
CA VAL A 36 -1.58 4.63 -1.87
C VAL A 36 -1.90 5.20 -3.25
N LEU A 37 -1.33 4.63 -4.31
CA LEU A 37 -1.62 5.02 -5.70
C LEU A 37 -3.09 4.83 -6.05
N ARG A 38 -3.68 3.69 -5.65
CA ARG A 38 -5.11 3.43 -5.83
C ARG A 38 -5.97 4.45 -5.09
N TYR A 39 -5.61 4.78 -3.85
CA TYR A 39 -6.31 5.79 -3.06
C TYR A 39 -6.28 7.16 -3.76
N LEU A 40 -5.11 7.62 -4.20
CA LEU A 40 -4.95 8.89 -4.90
C LEU A 40 -5.80 8.95 -6.18
N TYR A 41 -5.79 7.87 -6.96
CA TYR A 41 -6.53 7.79 -8.21
C TYR A 41 -8.06 7.78 -8.01
N LEU A 42 -8.56 7.04 -7.03
CA LEU A 42 -10.01 6.83 -6.84
C LEU A 42 -10.68 7.88 -5.95
N HIS A 43 -9.95 8.47 -5.01
CA HIS A 43 -10.55 9.27 -3.93
C HIS A 43 -10.09 10.73 -3.91
N THR A 44 -9.23 11.14 -4.83
CA THR A 44 -8.68 12.50 -4.84
C THR A 44 -8.59 13.05 -6.26
N PRO A 45 -8.52 14.37 -6.44
CA PRO A 45 -8.31 14.96 -7.76
C PRO A 45 -6.86 14.83 -8.27
N CYS A 46 -5.95 14.19 -7.51
CA CYS A 46 -4.53 14.01 -7.89
C CYS A 46 -4.37 13.23 -9.20
N GLY A 47 -5.26 12.26 -9.46
CA GLY A 47 -5.24 11.43 -10.66
C GLY A 47 -4.11 10.40 -10.64
N MET A 48 -3.44 10.20 -11.78
CA MET A 48 -2.23 9.37 -11.83
C MET A 48 -1.11 10.06 -11.05
N ALA A 49 -0.30 9.28 -10.34
CA ALA A 49 0.80 9.80 -9.54
C ALA A 49 1.97 8.83 -9.48
N SER A 50 3.14 9.32 -9.08
CA SER A 50 4.20 8.49 -8.51
C SER A 50 4.32 8.78 -7.02
N VAL A 51 4.65 7.77 -6.21
CA VAL A 51 4.77 7.93 -4.76
C VAL A 51 6.17 7.60 -4.28
N LYS A 52 6.63 8.33 -3.27
CA LYS A 52 7.85 8.05 -2.53
C LYS A 52 7.54 8.04 -1.05
N ARG A 53 7.92 6.97 -0.37
CA ARG A 53 7.81 6.90 1.09
C ARG A 53 8.74 7.94 1.73
N LEU A 54 8.22 8.63 2.74
CA LEU A 54 8.95 9.60 3.55
C LEU A 54 9.32 8.97 4.89
N THR A 55 10.44 9.41 5.45
CA THR A 55 10.80 9.06 6.83
C THR A 55 9.82 9.74 7.79
N GLY A 56 9.30 8.99 8.75
CA GLY A 56 8.33 9.48 9.72
C GLY A 56 8.37 8.69 11.04
N PRO A 57 7.46 9.03 11.97
CA PRO A 57 7.25 8.26 13.20
C PRO A 57 6.93 6.78 12.89
N PRO A 58 7.28 5.85 13.79
CA PRO A 58 7.16 4.40 13.52
C PRO A 58 5.72 3.89 13.42
N ASP A 59 4.74 4.68 13.87
CA ASP A 59 3.32 4.36 13.95
C ASP A 59 2.50 4.94 12.81
N VAL A 60 3.10 5.73 11.92
CA VAL A 60 2.42 6.31 10.76
C VAL A 60 3.25 6.17 9.50
N LEU A 61 2.58 5.89 8.38
CA LEU A 61 3.22 5.89 7.06
C LEU A 61 2.97 7.21 6.37
N ARG A 62 4.03 7.81 5.83
CA ARG A 62 3.96 9.04 5.06
C ARG A 62 4.50 8.83 3.66
N PHE A 63 3.81 9.39 2.68
CA PHE A 63 4.18 9.31 1.27
C PHE A 63 4.08 10.70 0.65
N HIS A 64 5.06 11.05 -0.17
CA HIS A 64 4.95 12.17 -1.09
C HIS A 64 4.49 11.63 -2.45
N ALA A 65 3.45 12.25 -3.00
CA ALA A 65 2.88 11.92 -4.30
C ALA A 65 3.12 13.06 -5.29
N ASP A 66 3.77 12.74 -6.39
CA ASP A 66 3.91 13.62 -7.55
C ASP A 66 2.65 13.48 -8.42
N CYS A 67 1.73 14.44 -8.29
CA CYS A 67 0.39 14.37 -8.88
C CYS A 67 0.37 14.86 -10.33
N GLN A 68 -0.36 14.14 -11.18
CA GLN A 68 -0.64 14.61 -12.56
C GLN A 68 -1.45 15.91 -12.57
N ASN A 69 -2.39 16.08 -11.64
CA ASN A 69 -3.22 17.28 -11.56
C ASN A 69 -2.55 18.41 -10.74
N LEU A 70 -1.68 19.16 -11.41
CA LEU A 70 -0.96 20.29 -10.83
C LEU A 70 -1.87 21.49 -10.49
N THR A 71 -3.08 21.56 -11.05
CA THR A 71 -4.04 22.61 -10.68
C THR A 71 -4.56 22.40 -9.26
N ALA A 72 -4.85 21.15 -8.89
CA ALA A 72 -5.28 20.80 -7.55
C ALA A 72 -4.10 20.66 -6.56
N PHE A 73 -2.98 20.12 -7.04
CA PHE A 73 -1.79 19.82 -6.23
C PHE A 73 -0.51 20.29 -6.92
N PRO A 74 -0.21 21.60 -6.94
CA PRO A 74 0.93 22.16 -7.68
C PRO A 74 2.29 21.66 -7.17
N ASP A 75 2.40 21.42 -5.86
CA ASP A 75 3.60 20.89 -5.21
C ASP A 75 3.49 19.37 -4.93
N GLY A 76 2.51 18.70 -5.55
CA GLY A 76 2.13 17.33 -5.20
C GLY A 76 1.30 17.24 -3.91
N ALA A 77 1.09 16.01 -3.45
CA ALA A 77 0.26 15.70 -2.29
C ALA A 77 1.06 14.89 -1.25
N THR A 78 0.85 15.16 0.03
CA THR A 78 1.35 14.31 1.11
C THR A 78 0.22 13.39 1.56
N VAL A 79 0.44 12.07 1.54
CA VAL A 79 -0.50 11.08 2.05
C VAL A 79 0.01 10.54 3.38
N VAL A 80 -0.90 10.44 4.36
CA VAL A 80 -0.63 9.91 5.69
C VAL A 80 -1.57 8.74 5.96
N CYS A 81 -1.03 7.58 6.34
CA CYS A 81 -1.79 6.41 6.77
C CYS A 81 -1.55 6.21 8.27
N THR A 82 -2.61 6.24 9.07
CA THR A 82 -2.54 6.14 10.54
C THR A 82 -2.56 4.70 11.06
N LYS A 83 -2.81 3.73 10.17
CA LYS A 83 -2.68 2.31 10.45
C LYS A 83 -1.71 1.72 9.43
N LEU A 84 -0.67 1.05 9.92
CA LEU A 84 0.40 0.53 9.08
C LEU A 84 -0.09 -0.57 8.14
N GLU A 85 -1.17 -1.26 8.49
CA GLU A 85 -1.71 -2.44 7.80
C GLU A 85 -3.04 -2.20 7.06
N ASP A 86 -3.60 -0.99 7.13
CA ASP A 86 -4.94 -0.68 6.59
C ASP A 86 -4.90 0.57 5.71
N ASP A 87 -4.93 0.37 4.39
CA ASP A 87 -4.91 1.43 3.38
C ASP A 87 -6.12 2.37 3.48
N ARG A 88 -7.23 1.90 4.07
CA ARG A 88 -8.42 2.73 4.31
C ARG A 88 -8.17 3.83 5.36
N SER A 89 -7.05 3.77 6.08
CA SER A 89 -6.61 4.84 6.99
C SER A 89 -5.89 5.99 6.26
N CYS A 90 -5.50 5.82 4.99
CA CYS A 90 -4.71 6.79 4.24
C CYS A 90 -5.53 8.02 3.84
N ARG A 91 -5.03 9.22 4.11
CA ARG A 91 -5.65 10.50 3.76
C ARG A 91 -4.62 11.49 3.23
N VAL A 92 -5.05 12.42 2.37
CA VAL A 92 -4.18 13.54 1.98
C VAL A 92 -4.11 14.52 3.14
N GLU A 93 -2.90 14.96 3.49
CA GLU A 93 -2.66 15.87 4.62
C GLU A 93 -3.16 17.30 4.35
N LYS A 94 -3.14 17.73 3.09
CA LYS A 94 -3.62 19.04 2.65
C LYS A 94 -4.78 18.90 1.67
N GLU A 95 -5.76 19.78 1.80
CA GLU A 95 -6.85 19.85 0.83
C GLU A 95 -6.34 20.32 -0.55
N PRO A 96 -7.00 19.87 -1.65
CA PRO A 96 -6.68 20.34 -2.99
C PRO A 96 -6.94 21.84 -3.11
N THR A 97 -6.05 22.51 -3.84
CA THR A 97 -6.16 23.94 -4.11
C THR A 97 -7.29 24.17 -5.11
N ASN A 98 -8.18 25.14 -4.81
CA ASN A 98 -9.22 25.59 -5.72
C ASN A 98 -8.97 27.07 -6.09
N PHE A 99 -8.59 27.32 -7.34
CA PHE A 99 -8.41 28.67 -7.85
C PHE A 99 -9.70 29.19 -8.47
N HIS A 100 -10.62 29.68 -7.64
CA HIS A 100 -11.92 30.18 -8.07
C HIS A 100 -11.84 31.33 -9.08
N SER A 101 -10.74 32.10 -9.09
CA SER A 101 -10.48 33.18 -10.04
C SER A 101 -10.21 32.70 -11.47
N LEU A 102 -9.68 31.49 -11.67
CA LEU A 102 -9.42 30.93 -13.00
C LEU A 102 -10.72 30.44 -13.68
N ASP A 103 -11.68 29.95 -12.89
CA ASP A 103 -13.00 29.57 -13.42
C ASP A 103 -13.75 30.76 -14.01
N LEU A 104 -13.58 31.94 -13.43
CA LEU A 104 -14.18 33.19 -13.93
C LEU A 104 -13.54 33.69 -15.24
N LEU A 105 -12.28 33.34 -15.50
CA LEU A 105 -11.59 33.67 -16.75
C LEU A 105 -11.97 32.69 -17.86
N ARG A 106 -12.09 31.39 -17.55
CA ARG A 106 -12.50 30.36 -18.51
C ARG A 106 -13.88 30.60 -19.13
N ASN A 107 -14.78 31.29 -18.42
CA ASN A 107 -16.12 31.62 -18.90
C ASN A 107 -16.17 32.88 -19.80
N LYS A 108 -15.07 33.64 -19.91
CA LYS A 108 -15.03 34.86 -20.76
C LYS A 108 -14.60 34.61 -22.20
N ASP A 109 -14.04 33.44 -22.49
CA ASP A 109 -13.53 33.08 -23.83
C ASP A 109 -14.55 32.31 -24.70
N GLN A 110 -15.80 32.14 -24.25
CA GLN A 110 -16.86 31.42 -24.99
C GLN A 110 -17.88 32.34 -25.71
N LYS A 111 -17.52 33.59 -26.05
CA LYS A 111 -18.42 34.48 -26.79
C LYS A 111 -17.84 34.99 -28.10
#